data_AF-A0A524QXA1-F1
#
_entry.id   AF-A0A524QXA1-F1
#
_cell.length_a   1.000
_cell.length_b   1.000
_cell.length_c   1.000
_cell.angle_alpha   90.00
_cell.angle_beta   90.00
_cell.angle_gamma   90.00
#
_symmetry.space_group_name_H-M   'P 1'
#
loop_
_entity.id
_entity.type
_entity.pdbx_description
1 polymer ?
#
loop_
_entity_poly.entity_id
_entity_poly.type
_entity_poly.pdbx_seq_one_letter_code
_entity_poly.pdbx_strand_id
1 'polypeptide(L)'
;ANTPPIDDQLRRDFGLASTEAANAPLLERLMLPALNVGGLQGGLTGTGSANLIGTESSAYIDFRLVPDQTPERVQVLVEAHIAKQGIHIVHQDPDSLTRTRYPRIARLSWGSGYPALRTPMDQPASVAVVRTAELALGRKIVQLPTSGGSLGIYHFDDILKTPLIFVPIVNHDNNQHGQDENLRLQNLWDGLELIGGLIARLGLEWRDAT
;
A
#
# COMPACT_ATOMS: atom_id res chain seq x y z
N ALA A 1 18.66 3.79 -4.92
CA ALA A 1 18.13 5.13 -4.58
C ALA A 1 19.04 5.73 -3.51
N ASN A 2 19.30 7.05 -3.55
CA ASN A 2 20.03 7.75 -2.49
C ASN A 2 19.07 8.07 -1.35
N THR A 3 18.60 7.04 -0.67
CA THR A 3 17.64 7.15 0.44
C THR A 3 18.36 7.10 1.78
N PRO A 4 17.98 7.94 2.75
CA PRO A 4 18.54 7.86 4.09
C PRO A 4 18.29 6.48 4.75
N PRO A 5 19.21 6.00 5.60
CA PRO A 5 19.01 4.74 6.34
C PRO A 5 18.02 4.95 7.48
N ILE A 6 16.73 4.79 7.21
CA ILE A 6 15.64 5.08 8.16
C ILE A 6 15.22 3.88 9.03
N ASP A 7 15.63 2.66 8.67
CA ASP A 7 15.09 1.42 9.27
C ASP A 7 15.29 1.33 10.78
N ASP A 8 16.48 1.67 11.28
CA ASP A 8 16.79 1.61 12.71
C ASP A 8 15.97 2.63 13.51
N GLN A 9 15.69 3.79 12.92
CA GLN A 9 14.85 4.82 13.53
C GLN A 9 13.40 4.36 13.59
N LEU A 10 12.85 3.88 12.46
CA LEU A 10 11.48 3.35 12.41
C LEU A 10 11.27 2.20 13.38
N ARG A 11 12.22 1.26 13.52
CA ARG A 11 12.10 0.18 14.50
C ARG A 11 12.04 0.70 15.94
N ARG A 12 12.79 1.74 16.29
CA ARG A 12 12.69 2.37 17.62
C ARG A 12 11.33 3.05 17.81
N ASP A 13 10.89 3.81 16.82
CA ASP A 13 9.65 4.57 16.90
C ASP A 13 8.42 3.66 17.02
N PHE A 14 8.41 2.53 16.31
CA PHE A 14 7.34 1.53 16.40
C PHE A 14 7.55 0.48 17.50
N GLY A 15 8.65 0.56 18.27
CA GLY A 15 8.94 -0.42 19.33
C GLY A 15 9.16 -1.85 18.84
N LEU A 16 9.75 -2.02 17.65
CA LEU A 16 9.95 -3.32 17.01
C LEU A 16 11.34 -3.89 17.34
N ALA A 17 11.37 -5.08 17.95
CA ALA A 17 12.62 -5.82 18.14
C ALA A 17 13.19 -6.37 16.82
N SER A 18 12.32 -6.77 15.90
CA SER A 18 12.66 -7.24 14.55
C SER A 18 11.48 -7.07 13.60
N THR A 19 11.74 -7.10 12.29
CA THR A 19 10.69 -7.15 11.25
C THR A 19 10.43 -8.57 10.77
N GLU A 20 9.28 -8.86 10.13
CA GLU A 20 9.03 -10.19 9.50
C GLU A 20 10.05 -10.54 8.40
N ALA A 21 10.78 -9.53 7.96
CA ALA A 21 11.76 -9.56 6.89
C ALA A 21 13.20 -9.78 7.37
N ALA A 22 13.40 -10.27 8.60
CA ALA A 22 14.71 -10.42 9.24
C ALA A 22 15.55 -9.12 9.21
N ASN A 23 14.89 -7.98 9.44
CA ASN A 23 15.47 -6.64 9.42
C ASN A 23 16.03 -6.18 8.07
N ALA A 24 15.64 -6.83 6.97
CA ALA A 24 15.97 -6.32 5.63
C ALA A 24 15.37 -4.92 5.41
N PRO A 25 15.99 -4.07 4.57
CA PRO A 25 15.59 -2.68 4.38
C PRO A 25 14.13 -2.55 3.92
N LEU A 26 13.38 -1.63 4.54
CA LEU A 26 11.96 -1.40 4.23
C LEU A 26 11.75 -1.10 2.76
N LEU A 27 12.62 -0.28 2.15
CA LEU A 27 12.51 0.07 0.74
C LEU A 27 12.66 -1.12 -0.20
N GLU A 28 13.46 -2.13 0.18
CA GLU A 28 13.52 -3.38 -0.59
C GLU A 28 12.23 -4.18 -0.43
N ARG A 29 11.62 -4.15 0.76
CA ARG A 29 10.35 -4.83 1.01
C ARG A 29 9.16 -4.17 0.34
N LEU A 30 9.14 -2.84 0.20
CA LEU A 30 8.14 -2.12 -0.58
C LEU A 30 8.16 -2.48 -2.08
N MET A 31 9.26 -3.06 -2.57
CA MET A 31 9.35 -3.52 -3.96
C MET A 31 8.71 -4.90 -4.18
N LEU A 32 8.31 -5.60 -3.10
CA LEU A 32 7.72 -6.92 -3.09
C LEU A 32 6.22 -6.86 -2.74
N PRO A 33 5.42 -7.86 -3.17
CA PRO A 33 4.04 -7.94 -2.72
C PRO A 33 3.97 -8.24 -1.22
N ALA A 34 2.89 -7.80 -0.58
CA ALA A 34 2.64 -8.08 0.83
C ALA A 34 1.22 -8.61 1.04
N LEU A 35 1.05 -9.41 2.08
CA LEU A 35 -0.24 -9.86 2.59
C LEU A 35 -0.36 -9.34 4.01
N ASN A 36 -1.41 -8.59 4.29
CA ASN A 36 -1.69 -8.06 5.62
C ASN A 36 -2.95 -8.70 6.20
N VAL A 37 -2.90 -9.06 7.48
CA VAL A 37 -4.08 -9.49 8.25
C VAL A 37 -4.57 -8.28 9.02
N GLY A 38 -5.52 -7.55 8.45
CA GLY A 38 -6.06 -6.34 9.08
C GLY A 38 -7.07 -6.60 10.20
N GLY A 39 -7.56 -7.84 10.33
CA GLY A 39 -8.41 -8.21 11.45
C GLY A 39 -8.68 -9.71 11.54
N LEU A 40 -8.84 -10.19 12.76
CA LEU A 40 -9.32 -11.53 13.09
C LEU A 40 -10.42 -11.38 14.15
N GLN A 41 -11.58 -11.95 13.90
CA GLN A 41 -12.70 -11.92 14.82
C GLN A 41 -13.28 -13.32 15.00
N GLY A 42 -13.56 -13.68 16.25
CA GLY A 42 -14.23 -14.92 16.61
C GLY A 42 -14.48 -14.98 18.11
N GLY A 43 -15.60 -15.58 18.51
CA GLY A 43 -15.98 -15.67 19.93
C GLY A 43 -16.20 -14.30 20.61
N LEU A 44 -15.96 -14.26 21.92
CA LEU A 44 -16.10 -13.03 22.72
C LEU A 44 -14.84 -12.16 22.63
N THR A 45 -14.99 -10.90 22.26
CA THR A 45 -13.92 -9.90 22.25
C THR A 45 -13.97 -9.02 23.51
N GLY A 46 -12.84 -8.72 24.14
CA GLY A 46 -12.74 -7.88 25.34
C GLY A 46 -12.23 -8.61 26.59
N THR A 47 -12.38 -8.02 27.77
CA THR A 47 -11.82 -8.55 29.04
C THR A 47 -12.70 -9.59 29.75
N GLY A 48 -13.84 -9.96 29.17
CA GLY A 48 -14.77 -10.93 29.75
C GLY A 48 -14.44 -12.37 29.34
N SER A 49 -14.78 -13.35 30.19
CA SER A 49 -14.78 -14.76 29.83
C SER A 49 -16.20 -15.24 29.54
N ALA A 50 -16.41 -15.88 28.39
CA ALA A 50 -17.65 -16.59 28.09
C ALA A 50 -17.36 -18.02 27.64
N ASN A 51 -18.10 -18.97 28.19
CA ASN A 51 -18.09 -20.37 27.76
C ASN A 51 -18.95 -20.55 26.50
N LEU A 52 -18.59 -19.84 25.43
CA LEU A 52 -19.30 -19.84 24.15
C LEU A 52 -18.57 -20.74 23.15
N ILE A 53 -19.32 -21.59 22.44
CA ILE A 53 -18.83 -22.25 21.23
C ILE A 53 -19.19 -21.35 20.05
N GLY A 54 -18.20 -20.64 19.51
CA GLY A 54 -18.39 -19.79 18.32
C GLY A 54 -18.77 -20.64 17.11
N THR A 55 -19.82 -20.22 16.38
CA THR A 55 -20.28 -20.90 15.16
C THR A 55 -19.56 -20.41 13.91
N GLU A 56 -18.83 -19.29 14.03
CA GLU A 56 -18.09 -18.65 12.94
C GLU A 56 -16.91 -17.82 13.47
N SER A 57 -15.95 -17.59 12.58
CA SER A 57 -14.84 -16.66 12.74
C SER A 57 -14.55 -16.02 11.39
N SER A 58 -14.13 -14.77 11.40
CA SER A 58 -13.80 -14.01 10.19
C SER A 58 -12.36 -13.48 10.26
N ALA A 59 -11.77 -13.32 9.08
CA ALA A 59 -10.50 -12.66 8.89
C ALA A 59 -10.67 -11.61 7.79
N TYR A 60 -10.11 -10.43 8.00
CA TYR A 60 -9.91 -9.45 6.95
C TYR A 60 -8.45 -9.50 6.51
N ILE A 61 -8.24 -9.78 5.22
CA ILE A 61 -6.93 -9.89 4.61
C ILE A 61 -6.89 -8.97 3.40
N ASP A 62 -5.86 -8.13 3.31
CA ASP A 62 -5.59 -7.29 2.15
C ASP A 62 -4.22 -7.61 1.54
N PHE A 63 -4.08 -7.30 0.25
CA PHE A 63 -2.89 -7.59 -0.53
C PHE A 63 -2.31 -6.30 -1.10
N ARG A 64 -1.02 -6.09 -0.91
CA ARG A 64 -0.25 -5.10 -1.65
C ARG A 64 0.30 -5.77 -2.90
N LEU A 65 -0.15 -5.29 -4.05
CA LEU A 65 0.29 -5.77 -5.34
C LEU A 65 1.53 -5.01 -5.81
N VAL A 66 2.32 -5.64 -6.67
CA VAL A 66 3.42 -5.01 -7.41
C VAL A 66 3.13 -5.09 -8.91
N PRO A 67 3.88 -4.37 -9.78
CA PRO A 67 3.67 -4.45 -11.23
C PRO A 67 3.61 -5.89 -11.73
N ASP A 68 2.86 -6.09 -12.81
CA ASP A 68 2.55 -7.39 -13.43
C ASP A 68 1.66 -8.33 -12.60
N GLN A 69 1.10 -7.85 -11.49
CA GLN A 69 0.05 -8.55 -10.73
C GLN A 69 -1.32 -7.89 -10.95
N THR A 70 -2.35 -8.73 -11.08
CA THR A 70 -3.75 -8.27 -11.12
C THR A 70 -4.55 -8.83 -9.95
N PRO A 71 -5.55 -8.11 -9.45
CA PRO A 71 -6.44 -8.61 -8.40
C PRO A 71 -7.05 -9.97 -8.74
N GLU A 72 -7.53 -10.16 -9.97
CA GLU A 72 -8.19 -11.38 -10.43
C GLU A 72 -7.24 -12.57 -10.38
N ARG A 73 -5.97 -12.38 -10.77
CA ARG A 73 -4.97 -13.44 -10.71
C ARG A 73 -4.66 -13.83 -9.25
N VAL A 74 -4.57 -12.85 -8.35
CA VAL A 74 -4.33 -13.11 -6.93
C VAL A 74 -5.52 -13.84 -6.30
N GLN A 75 -6.75 -13.45 -6.63
CA GLN A 75 -7.96 -14.15 -6.16
C GLN A 75 -7.91 -15.64 -6.50
N VAL A 76 -7.63 -15.98 -7.76
CA VAL A 76 -7.50 -17.37 -8.21
C VAL A 76 -6.42 -18.12 -7.45
N LEU A 77 -5.26 -17.49 -7.20
CA LEU A 77 -4.16 -18.12 -6.47
C LEU A 77 -4.47 -18.36 -5.00
N VAL A 78 -5.16 -17.41 -4.35
CA VAL A 78 -5.57 -17.52 -2.94
C VAL A 78 -6.62 -18.62 -2.78
N GLU A 79 -7.63 -18.67 -3.64
CA GLU A 79 -8.63 -19.73 -3.60
C GLU A 79 -8.03 -21.11 -3.86
N ALA A 80 -7.13 -21.22 -4.85
CA ALA A 80 -6.41 -22.46 -5.09
C ALA A 80 -5.58 -22.89 -3.87
N HIS A 81 -4.94 -21.94 -3.17
CA HIS A 81 -4.22 -22.22 -1.94
C HIS A 81 -5.15 -22.72 -0.83
N ILE A 82 -6.28 -22.04 -0.58
CA ILE A 82 -7.27 -22.42 0.44
C ILE A 82 -7.85 -23.81 0.14
N ALA A 83 -8.21 -24.07 -1.12
CA ALA A 83 -8.71 -25.37 -1.56
C ALA A 83 -7.67 -26.49 -1.36
N LYS A 84 -6.38 -26.21 -1.61
CA LYS A 84 -5.27 -27.15 -1.38
C LYS A 84 -5.08 -27.50 0.09
N GLN A 85 -5.47 -26.62 1.02
CA GLN A 85 -5.52 -26.95 2.45
C GLN A 85 -6.67 -27.91 2.79
N GLY A 86 -7.53 -28.26 1.82
CA GLY A 86 -8.71 -29.13 1.94
C GLY A 86 -9.91 -28.43 2.58
N ILE A 87 -10.03 -27.13 2.37
CA ILE A 87 -11.16 -26.31 2.83
C ILE A 87 -12.13 -26.14 1.64
N HIS A 88 -13.42 -26.37 1.88
CA HIS A 88 -14.45 -26.13 0.89
C HIS A 88 -14.76 -24.62 0.81
N ILE A 89 -14.64 -24.04 -0.37
CA ILE A 89 -14.87 -22.61 -0.59
C ILE A 89 -16.32 -22.37 -1.00
N VAL A 90 -16.95 -21.38 -0.38
CA VAL A 90 -18.26 -20.85 -0.76
C VAL A 90 -18.20 -19.33 -0.87
N HIS A 91 -19.09 -18.71 -1.64
CA HIS A 91 -19.18 -17.25 -1.79
C HIS A 91 -20.45 -16.65 -1.19
N GLN A 92 -21.28 -17.48 -0.59
CA GLN A 92 -22.49 -17.11 0.14
C GLN A 92 -22.51 -17.92 1.45
N ASP A 93 -23.41 -17.56 2.37
CA ASP A 93 -23.51 -18.30 3.63
C ASP A 93 -23.86 -19.77 3.37
N PRO A 94 -23.10 -20.71 3.94
CA PRO A 94 -23.33 -22.13 3.69
C PRO A 94 -24.62 -22.59 4.37
N ASP A 95 -25.48 -23.25 3.60
CA ASP A 95 -26.69 -23.88 4.10
C ASP A 95 -26.40 -25.14 4.95
N SER A 96 -27.43 -25.69 5.59
CA SER A 96 -27.30 -26.87 6.46
C SER A 96 -26.76 -28.09 5.73
N LEU A 97 -27.09 -28.27 4.44
CA LEU A 97 -26.60 -29.39 3.64
C LEU A 97 -25.10 -29.27 3.38
N THR A 98 -24.63 -28.07 3.02
CA THR A 98 -23.21 -27.76 2.82
C THR A 98 -22.43 -27.98 4.12
N ARG A 99 -22.95 -27.47 5.25
CA ARG A 99 -22.35 -27.64 6.58
C ARG A 99 -22.24 -29.10 7.04
N THR A 100 -23.20 -29.94 6.64
CA THR A 100 -23.17 -31.37 6.98
C THR A 100 -22.27 -32.17 6.04
N ARG A 101 -22.10 -31.72 4.79
CA ARG A 101 -21.29 -32.40 3.77
C ARG A 101 -19.80 -32.15 3.91
N TYR A 102 -19.40 -30.91 4.25
CA TYR A 102 -17.99 -30.51 4.27
C TYR A 102 -17.53 -30.19 5.69
N PRO A 103 -16.48 -30.86 6.21
CA PRO A 103 -16.02 -30.66 7.58
C PRO A 103 -15.30 -29.32 7.80
N ARG A 104 -14.83 -28.67 6.72
CA ARG A 104 -14.16 -27.37 6.75
C ARG A 104 -14.67 -26.51 5.62
N ILE A 105 -15.23 -25.36 5.96
CA ILE A 105 -15.81 -24.41 5.01
C ILE A 105 -15.22 -23.03 5.26
N ALA A 106 -14.83 -22.33 4.20
CA ALA A 106 -14.53 -20.91 4.24
C ALA A 106 -15.45 -20.16 3.29
N ARG A 107 -16.16 -19.15 3.82
CA ARG A 107 -16.86 -18.18 2.99
C ARG A 107 -15.89 -17.08 2.59
N LEU A 108 -15.69 -16.91 1.29
CA LEU A 108 -14.82 -15.86 0.74
C LEU A 108 -15.65 -14.75 0.13
N SER A 109 -15.34 -13.52 0.52
CA SER A 109 -15.92 -12.30 -0.04
C SER A 109 -14.77 -11.41 -0.49
N TRP A 110 -14.73 -11.12 -1.79
CA TRP A 110 -13.70 -10.30 -2.40
C TRP A 110 -14.20 -8.86 -2.57
N GLY A 111 -13.38 -7.91 -2.14
CA GLY A 111 -13.55 -6.51 -2.50
C GLY A 111 -13.02 -6.21 -3.90
N SER A 112 -13.23 -4.98 -4.36
CA SER A 112 -12.55 -4.47 -5.55
C SER A 112 -11.07 -4.20 -5.27
N GLY A 113 -10.28 -4.11 -6.34
CA GLY A 113 -8.88 -3.74 -6.29
C GLY A 113 -8.42 -3.22 -7.65
N TYR A 114 -7.16 -2.81 -7.73
CA TYR A 114 -6.53 -2.37 -8.97
C TYR A 114 -5.06 -2.80 -9.00
N PRO A 115 -4.48 -3.01 -10.19
CA PRO A 115 -3.06 -3.28 -10.34
C PRO A 115 -2.18 -2.16 -9.77
N ALA A 116 -0.96 -2.52 -9.39
CA ALA A 116 0.04 -1.54 -9.02
C ALA A 116 0.62 -0.85 -10.25
N LEU A 117 0.93 0.43 -10.12
CA LEU A 117 1.52 1.25 -11.18
C LEU A 117 2.88 1.78 -10.72
N ARG A 118 3.85 1.80 -11.63
CA ARG A 118 5.12 2.51 -11.45
C ARG A 118 5.41 3.34 -12.69
N THR A 119 5.86 4.56 -12.45
CA THR A 119 6.30 5.48 -13.50
C THR A 119 7.83 5.42 -13.58
N PRO A 120 8.43 5.17 -14.76
CA PRO A 120 9.89 5.18 -14.92
C PRO A 120 10.49 6.50 -14.45
N MET A 121 11.62 6.46 -13.73
CA MET A 121 12.24 7.66 -13.15
C MET A 121 13.08 8.45 -14.17
N ASP A 122 13.43 7.85 -15.29
CA ASP A 122 14.33 8.38 -16.32
C ASP A 122 13.62 8.97 -17.55
N GLN A 123 12.30 8.82 -17.64
CA GLN A 123 11.54 9.45 -18.73
C GLN A 123 11.51 10.99 -18.59
N PRO A 124 11.28 11.74 -19.68
CA PRO A 124 11.32 13.21 -19.68
C PRO A 124 10.46 13.88 -18.60
N ALA A 125 9.23 13.40 -18.41
CA ALA A 125 8.31 13.91 -17.40
C ALA A 125 8.86 13.79 -15.97
N SER A 126 9.47 12.64 -15.65
CA SER A 126 10.04 12.35 -14.33
C SER A 126 11.25 13.23 -14.06
N VAL A 127 12.14 13.36 -15.06
CA VAL A 127 13.31 14.25 -14.97
C VAL A 127 12.88 15.71 -14.78
N ALA A 128 11.85 16.16 -15.51
CA ALA A 128 11.32 17.53 -15.41
C ALA A 128 10.70 17.82 -14.04
N VAL A 129 9.92 16.89 -13.47
CA VAL A 129 9.37 17.03 -12.12
C VAL A 129 10.48 17.12 -11.08
N VAL A 130 11.50 16.24 -11.16
CA VAL A 130 12.64 16.27 -10.24
C VAL A 130 13.37 17.60 -10.33
N ARG A 131 13.73 18.07 -11.53
CA ARG A 131 14.40 19.37 -11.72
C ARG A 131 13.58 20.53 -11.17
N THR A 132 12.29 20.56 -11.49
CA THR A 132 11.39 21.62 -11.03
C THR A 132 11.27 21.64 -9.52
N ALA A 133 11.14 20.48 -8.88
CA ALA A 133 11.06 20.35 -7.43
C ALA A 133 12.36 20.80 -6.74
N GLU A 134 13.52 20.43 -7.27
CA GLU A 134 14.81 20.84 -6.72
C GLU A 134 15.06 22.35 -6.86
N LEU A 135 14.64 22.93 -7.99
CA LEU A 135 14.69 24.39 -8.20
C LEU A 135 13.75 25.14 -7.25
N ALA A 136 12.53 24.63 -7.06
CA ALA A 136 11.54 25.25 -6.18
C ALA A 136 11.98 25.23 -4.71
N LEU A 137 12.55 24.11 -4.26
CA LEU A 137 12.95 23.92 -2.86
C LEU A 137 14.40 24.33 -2.57
N GLY A 138 15.20 24.65 -3.60
CA GLY A 138 16.62 24.99 -3.46
C GLY A 138 17.51 23.86 -2.92
N ARG A 139 17.06 22.60 -3.01
CA ARG A 139 17.77 21.42 -2.49
C ARG A 139 17.45 20.16 -3.28
N LYS A 140 18.33 19.16 -3.18
CA LYS A 140 18.09 17.82 -3.74
C LYS A 140 16.91 17.13 -3.06
N ILE A 141 16.10 16.43 -3.84
CA ILE A 141 14.97 15.65 -3.33
C ILE A 141 15.30 14.16 -3.27
N VAL A 142 14.63 13.43 -2.38
CA VAL A 142 14.66 11.97 -2.35
C VAL A 142 13.68 11.44 -3.39
N GLN A 143 14.14 10.52 -4.23
CA GLN A 143 13.32 9.85 -5.24
C GLN A 143 13.07 8.41 -4.79
N LEU A 144 11.79 8.02 -4.78
CA LEU A 144 11.37 6.66 -4.47
C LEU A 144 10.74 6.03 -5.72
N PRO A 145 11.13 4.81 -6.10
CA PRO A 145 10.56 4.14 -7.28
C PRO A 145 9.11 3.67 -7.06
N THR A 146 8.67 3.61 -5.79
CA THR A 146 7.34 3.14 -5.40
C THR A 146 7.01 3.62 -3.99
N SER A 147 5.75 3.49 -3.59
CA SER A 147 5.29 3.68 -2.22
C SER A 147 4.43 2.48 -1.80
N GLY A 148 4.33 2.21 -0.50
CA GLY A 148 3.51 1.09 0.01
C GLY A 148 2.00 1.37 0.04
N GLY A 149 1.60 2.62 -0.19
CA GLY A 149 0.20 3.05 -0.18
C GLY A 149 -0.54 2.71 -1.47
N SER A 150 -1.84 3.03 -1.51
CA SER A 150 -2.65 2.83 -2.71
C SER A 150 -3.62 4.01 -2.87
N LEU A 151 -3.65 4.60 -4.07
CA LEU A 151 -4.36 5.87 -4.35
C LEU A 151 -5.37 5.77 -5.51
N GLY A 152 -5.63 4.57 -6.03
CA GLY A 152 -6.53 4.35 -7.18
C GLY A 152 -6.01 4.95 -8.49
N ILE A 153 -4.74 5.37 -8.54
CA ILE A 153 -4.16 6.10 -9.68
C ILE A 153 -4.13 5.26 -10.97
N TYR A 154 -4.18 3.94 -10.86
CA TYR A 154 -4.28 3.03 -12.00
C TYR A 154 -5.45 3.40 -12.93
N HIS A 155 -6.59 3.84 -12.39
CA HIS A 155 -7.75 4.21 -13.22
C HIS A 155 -7.48 5.43 -14.12
N PHE A 156 -6.60 6.34 -13.70
CA PHE A 156 -6.18 7.46 -14.53
C PHE A 156 -5.20 7.02 -15.61
N ASP A 157 -4.24 6.15 -15.27
CA ASP A 157 -3.31 5.58 -16.26
C ASP A 157 -4.06 4.78 -17.33
N ASP A 158 -5.07 4.00 -16.92
CA ASP A 158 -5.82 3.15 -17.83
C ASP A 158 -6.54 3.95 -18.94
N ILE A 159 -6.94 5.18 -18.65
CA ILE A 159 -7.67 6.06 -19.57
C ILE A 159 -6.73 7.05 -20.25
N LEU A 160 -5.90 7.76 -19.47
CA LEU A 160 -5.12 8.90 -19.95
C LEU A 160 -3.79 8.50 -20.57
N LYS A 161 -3.27 7.31 -20.25
CA LYS A 161 -1.97 6.79 -20.73
C LYS A 161 -0.84 7.83 -20.58
N THR A 162 -0.82 8.51 -19.43
CA THR A 162 0.09 9.61 -19.13
C THR A 162 0.89 9.30 -17.87
N PRO A 163 2.16 9.76 -17.77
CA PRO A 163 2.93 9.66 -16.53
C PRO A 163 2.19 10.15 -15.29
N LEU A 164 2.08 9.28 -14.27
CA LEU A 164 1.55 9.64 -12.96
C LEU A 164 2.68 9.69 -11.94
N ILE A 165 2.96 10.88 -11.41
CA ILE A 165 4.05 11.10 -10.46
C ILE A 165 3.46 11.62 -9.15
N PHE A 166 3.79 10.93 -8.06
CA PHE A 166 3.36 11.31 -6.73
C PHE A 166 4.37 12.26 -6.09
N VAL A 167 3.88 13.40 -5.59
CA VAL A 167 4.69 14.44 -4.94
C VAL A 167 4.14 14.68 -3.54
N PRO A 168 4.61 13.95 -2.51
CA PRO A 168 4.11 14.10 -1.15
C PRO A 168 4.59 15.41 -0.52
N ILE A 169 3.71 16.07 0.22
CA ILE A 169 4.02 17.29 0.99
C ILE A 169 4.07 17.04 2.51
N VAL A 170 3.68 15.85 2.96
CA VAL A 170 3.58 15.51 4.39
C VAL A 170 4.90 14.94 4.92
N ASN A 171 5.11 15.00 6.24
CA ASN A 171 6.23 14.34 6.91
C ASN A 171 6.03 12.80 6.95
N HIS A 172 7.11 12.04 7.11
CA HIS A 172 7.08 10.57 7.08
C HIS A 172 6.29 9.92 8.24
N ASP A 173 6.18 10.64 9.35
CA ASP A 173 5.58 10.31 10.63
C ASP A 173 4.23 11.02 10.83
N ASN A 174 3.54 11.33 9.73
CA ASN A 174 2.26 12.04 9.75
C ASN A 174 1.10 11.21 10.31
N ASN A 175 1.27 9.89 10.51
CA ASN A 175 0.26 8.96 11.03
C ASN A 175 -1.10 8.99 10.29
N GLN A 176 -1.10 9.11 8.96
CA GLN A 176 -2.30 8.96 8.14
C GLN A 176 -3.12 7.73 8.53
N HIS A 177 -4.40 7.92 8.80
CA HIS A 177 -5.34 6.87 9.28
C HIS A 177 -5.05 6.34 10.69
N GLY A 178 -4.16 6.98 11.44
CA GLY A 178 -3.76 6.60 12.79
C GLY A 178 -4.14 7.63 13.85
N GLN A 179 -3.74 7.36 15.09
CA GLN A 179 -3.78 8.36 16.15
C GLN A 179 -2.71 9.42 15.93
N ASP A 180 -2.99 10.64 16.42
CA ASP A 180 -2.07 11.78 16.33
C ASP A 180 -1.62 12.09 14.88
N GLU A 181 -2.57 12.00 13.93
CA GLU A 181 -2.35 12.43 12.56
C GLU A 181 -1.92 13.90 12.53
N ASN A 182 -0.78 14.19 11.89
CA ASN A 182 -0.12 15.48 12.00
C ASN A 182 0.55 15.94 10.70
N LEU A 183 0.83 17.24 10.62
CA LEU A 183 1.62 17.85 9.57
C LEU A 183 2.59 18.86 10.18
N ARG A 184 3.89 18.67 9.93
CA ARG A 184 4.90 19.68 10.28
C ARG A 184 4.67 20.96 9.48
N LEU A 185 4.60 22.13 10.14
CA LEU A 185 4.34 23.40 9.45
C LEU A 185 5.35 23.72 8.35
N GLN A 186 6.64 23.39 8.55
CA GLN A 186 7.64 23.58 7.49
C GLN A 186 7.32 22.74 6.24
N ASN A 187 6.80 21.53 6.41
CA ASN A 187 6.39 20.67 5.30
C ASN A 187 5.21 21.27 4.52
N LEU A 188 4.29 21.97 5.20
CA LEU A 188 3.24 22.73 4.53
C LEU A 188 3.81 23.88 3.67
N TRP A 189 4.73 24.68 4.23
CA TRP A 189 5.35 25.80 3.51
C TRP A 189 6.20 25.32 2.33
N ASP A 190 7.05 24.32 2.54
CA ASP A 190 7.83 23.66 1.48
C ASP A 190 6.90 23.09 0.40
N GLY A 191 5.75 22.52 0.81
CA GLY A 191 4.72 22.01 -0.10
C GLY A 191 4.11 23.10 -0.98
N LEU A 192 3.86 24.29 -0.44
CA LEU A 192 3.35 25.43 -1.21
C LEU A 192 4.37 25.91 -2.24
N GLU A 193 5.65 26.02 -1.87
CA GLU A 193 6.73 26.38 -2.80
C GLU A 193 6.89 25.32 -3.90
N LEU A 194 6.86 24.04 -3.52
CA LEU A 194 6.98 22.92 -4.43
C LEU A 194 5.84 22.89 -5.46
N ILE A 195 4.59 22.97 -5.01
CA ILE A 195 3.42 22.92 -5.89
C ILE A 195 3.36 24.19 -6.76
N GLY A 196 3.66 25.37 -6.18
CA GLY A 196 3.77 26.61 -6.94
C GLY A 196 4.83 26.54 -8.02
N GLY A 197 6.01 25.98 -7.71
CA GLY A 197 7.09 25.76 -8.65
C GLY A 197 6.70 24.80 -9.78
N LEU A 198 6.04 23.69 -9.46
CA LEU A 198 5.53 22.73 -10.44
C LEU A 198 4.53 23.39 -11.41
N ILE A 199 3.56 24.13 -10.89
CA ILE A 199 2.57 24.84 -11.72
C ILE A 199 3.26 25.89 -12.62
N ALA A 200 4.22 26.64 -12.10
CA ALA A 200 4.84 27.75 -12.83
C ALA A 200 5.92 27.31 -13.83
N ARG A 201 6.64 26.21 -13.58
CA ARG A 201 7.89 25.89 -14.30
C ARG A 201 7.91 24.53 -14.99
N LEU A 202 7.07 23.57 -14.59
CA LEU A 202 7.16 22.20 -15.11
C LEU A 202 7.08 22.13 -16.64
N GLY A 203 6.24 22.97 -17.26
CA GLY A 203 6.13 23.01 -18.72
C GLY A 203 7.40 23.48 -19.44
N LEU A 204 8.26 24.27 -18.78
CA LEU A 204 9.55 24.69 -19.33
C LEU A 204 10.55 23.54 -19.22
N GLU A 205 10.70 22.98 -18.00
CA GLU A 205 11.64 21.88 -17.74
C GLU A 205 11.29 20.60 -18.51
N TRP A 206 10.00 20.38 -18.82
CA TRP A 206 9.58 19.25 -19.64
C TRP A 206 10.12 19.37 -21.07
N ARG A 207 10.02 20.55 -21.69
CA ARG A 207 10.49 20.77 -23.06
C ARG A 207 12.00 20.59 -23.20
N ASP A 208 12.75 20.91 -22.15
CA ASP A 208 14.20 20.74 -22.11
C ASP A 208 14.62 19.28 -21.88
N ALA A 209 13.71 18.43 -21.37
CA ALA A 209 13.96 17.03 -21.08
C ALA A 209 13.54 16.06 -22.22
N THR A 210 12.77 16.55 -23.20
CA THR A 210 12.34 15.82 -24.41
C THR A 210 13.23 16.12 -25.60
#